data_AF-A0A1G5TUZ3-F1
#
_entry.id   AF-A0A1G5TUZ3-F1
#
_cell.length_a   1.000
_cell.length_b   1.000
_cell.length_c   1.000
_cell.angle_alpha   90.00
_cell.angle_beta   90.00
_cell.angle_gamma   90.00
#
_symmetry.space_group_name_H-M   'P 1'
#
loop_
_entity.id
_entity.type
_entity.pdbx_description
1 polymer ?
#
loop_
_entity_poly.entity_id
_entity_poly.type
_entity_poly.pdbx_seq_one_letter_code
_entity_poly.pdbx_strand_id
1 'polypeptide(L)'
;MNMMSVGILRLILRFAFAILLGGSATVVQAECAGCLCPGNPCKLCPLPPQKNAPPVADEPDICLKIRERVTAISKDTEPNEHYESVNKSIMECVRNGGDVIMNSRRNKEFPSKHYCKPYIAEGKANTDGAHLPRKK
;
A
#
# COMPACT_ATOMS: atom_id res chain seq x y z
N MET A 1 53.79 33.33 17.24
CA MET A 1 52.56 32.50 17.11
C MET A 1 52.98 31.04 17.06
N ASN A 2 52.64 30.24 18.08
CA ASN A 2 53.22 28.92 18.32
C ASN A 2 52.64 27.86 17.37
N MET A 3 53.52 27.03 16.80
CA MET A 3 53.21 26.01 15.79
C MET A 3 52.12 24.99 16.21
N MET A 4 51.96 24.75 17.52
CA MET A 4 50.86 23.94 18.08
C MET A 4 49.46 24.56 17.89
N SER A 5 49.35 25.89 17.89
CA SER A 5 48.07 26.61 17.78
C SER A 5 47.48 26.51 16.37
N VAL A 6 48.33 26.46 15.33
CA VAL A 6 47.91 26.32 13.93
C VAL A 6 47.38 24.91 13.63
N GLY A 7 47.97 23.89 14.27
CA GLY A 7 47.52 22.49 14.13
C GLY A 7 46.14 22.25 14.74
N ILE A 8 45.91 22.78 15.94
CA ILE A 8 44.62 22.69 16.64
C ILE A 8 43.53 23.45 15.87
N LEU A 9 43.84 24.64 15.35
CA LEU A 9 42.90 25.42 14.54
C LEU A 9 42.47 24.68 13.26
N ARG A 10 43.40 23.98 12.59
CA ARG A 10 43.10 23.16 11.41
C ARG A 10 42.22 21.96 11.73
N LEU A 11 42.42 21.32 12.88
CA LEU A 11 41.59 20.18 13.32
C LEU A 11 40.16 20.63 13.65
N ILE A 12 40.00 21.76 14.35
CA ILE A 12 38.68 22.34 14.65
C ILE A 12 37.95 22.70 13.36
N LEU A 13 38.64 23.28 12.38
CA LEU A 13 38.03 23.64 11.10
C LEU A 13 37.54 22.41 10.31
N ARG A 14 38.31 21.30 10.34
CA ARG A 14 37.92 20.03 9.71
C ARG A 14 36.72 19.39 10.42
N PHE A 15 36.68 19.43 11.74
CA PHE A 15 35.55 18.93 12.53
C PHE A 15 34.28 19.76 12.31
N ALA A 16 34.40 21.09 12.27
CA ALA A 16 33.28 21.97 11.99
C ALA A 16 32.69 21.72 10.60
N PHE A 17 33.54 21.49 9.59
CA PHE A 17 33.08 21.11 8.25
C PHE A 17 32.37 19.74 8.20
N ALA A 18 32.88 18.74 8.93
CA ALA A 18 32.26 17.42 8.98
C ALA A 18 30.87 17.45 9.66
N ILE A 19 30.71 18.27 10.69
CA ILE A 19 29.41 18.46 11.37
C ILE A 19 28.42 19.20 10.45
N LEU A 20 28.89 20.18 9.66
CA LEU A 20 28.04 20.90 8.71
C LEU A 20 27.52 20.01 7.56
N LEU A 21 28.31 19.04 7.10
CA LEU A 21 27.92 18.16 5.99
C LEU A 21 27.04 16.96 6.42
N GLY A 22 26.88 16.69 7.72
CA GLY A 22 26.08 15.56 8.21
C GLY A 22 24.58 15.81 8.30
N GLY A 23 24.11 17.02 8.00
CA GLY A 23 22.79 17.51 8.42
C GLY A 23 21.61 17.34 7.45
N SER A 24 21.79 16.79 6.26
CA SER A 24 20.70 16.73 5.27
C SER A 24 20.57 15.37 4.60
N ALA A 25 20.26 14.36 5.41
CA ALA A 25 19.52 13.20 4.93
C ALA A 25 18.05 13.61 4.81
N THR A 26 17.68 14.31 3.74
CA THR A 26 16.27 14.45 3.39
C THR A 26 15.77 13.05 3.07
N VAL A 27 14.85 12.53 3.89
CA VAL A 27 14.11 11.31 3.55
C VAL A 27 13.28 11.67 2.32
N VAL A 28 13.81 11.37 1.13
CA VAL A 28 13.03 11.40 -0.10
C VAL A 28 11.92 10.39 0.12
N GLN A 29 10.71 10.87 0.40
CA GLN A 29 9.51 10.06 0.27
C GLN A 29 9.44 9.68 -1.20
N ALA A 30 9.80 8.43 -1.52
CA ALA A 30 9.53 7.88 -2.83
C ALA A 30 8.06 8.16 -3.15
N GLU A 31 7.78 8.76 -4.30
CA GLU A 31 6.42 8.88 -4.81
C GLU A 31 5.81 7.48 -4.80
N CYS A 32 4.75 7.30 -4.01
CA CYS A 32 4.13 5.99 -3.88
C CYS A 32 3.40 5.69 -5.19
N ALA A 33 3.95 4.77 -5.99
CA ALA A 33 3.35 4.31 -7.22
C ALA A 33 2.55 3.01 -6.99
N GLY A 34 1.35 2.93 -7.56
CA GLY A 34 0.49 1.74 -7.53
C GLY A 34 -0.72 1.85 -6.60
N CYS A 35 -1.35 0.71 -6.30
CA CYS A 35 -2.62 0.67 -5.58
C CYS A 35 -2.50 0.59 -4.06
N LEU A 36 -1.36 0.13 -3.53
CA LEU A 36 -1.10 -0.01 -2.09
C LEU A 36 -0.46 1.26 -1.53
N CYS A 37 -1.03 2.41 -1.90
CA CYS A 37 -0.56 3.73 -1.53
C CYS A 37 -1.54 4.43 -0.60
N PRO A 38 -1.04 5.38 0.21
CA PRO A 38 -1.90 6.13 1.11
C PRO A 38 -3.10 6.74 0.39
N GLY A 39 -4.27 6.63 1.01
CA GLY A 39 -5.54 7.09 0.43
C GLY A 39 -6.21 6.10 -0.52
N ASN A 40 -5.65 4.90 -0.73
CA ASN A 40 -6.25 3.82 -1.49
C ASN A 40 -6.77 4.25 -2.89
N PRO A 41 -5.86 4.69 -3.78
CA PRO A 41 -6.26 5.30 -5.06
C PRO A 41 -7.03 4.34 -5.99
N CYS A 42 -6.83 3.03 -5.84
CA CYS A 42 -7.53 2.02 -6.62
C CYS A 42 -8.82 1.50 -5.97
N LYS A 43 -9.28 2.11 -4.87
CA LYS A 43 -10.44 1.66 -4.08
C LYS A 43 -10.39 0.15 -3.77
N LEU A 44 -9.22 -0.33 -3.36
CA LEU A 44 -9.00 -1.72 -2.97
C LEU A 44 -9.90 -2.09 -1.80
N CYS A 45 -10.49 -3.28 -1.84
CA CYS A 45 -11.16 -3.87 -0.68
C CYS A 45 -10.38 -5.08 -0.15
N PRO A 46 -10.21 -5.18 1.19
CA PRO A 46 -9.46 -6.26 1.81
C PRO A 46 -10.18 -7.59 1.67
N LEU A 47 -9.41 -8.64 1.36
CA LEU A 47 -9.90 -10.02 1.31
C LEU A 47 -9.23 -10.85 2.42
N PRO A 48 -10.01 -11.61 3.20
CA PRO A 48 -11.48 -11.69 3.19
C PRO A 48 -12.15 -10.53 3.96
N PRO A 49 -13.47 -10.33 3.79
CA PRO A 49 -14.24 -9.36 4.56
C PRO A 49 -14.07 -9.56 6.07
N GLN A 50 -13.94 -8.47 6.81
CA GLN A 50 -13.84 -8.48 8.28
C GLN A 50 -15.18 -8.12 8.90
N LYS A 51 -15.61 -8.85 9.94
CA LYS A 51 -16.92 -8.61 10.61
C LYS A 51 -17.09 -7.18 11.14
N ASN A 52 -15.99 -6.56 11.57
CA ASN A 52 -16.00 -5.23 12.19
C ASN A 52 -15.35 -4.17 11.29
N ALA A 53 -15.32 -4.39 9.96
CA ALA A 53 -14.82 -3.38 9.05
C ALA A 53 -15.74 -2.15 9.08
N PRO A 54 -15.18 -0.93 9.24
CA PRO A 54 -15.99 0.28 9.12
C PRO A 54 -16.60 0.37 7.71
N PRO A 55 -17.84 0.86 7.58
CA PRO A 55 -18.43 1.09 6.28
C PRO A 55 -17.59 2.13 5.51
N VAL A 56 -17.25 1.80 4.27
CA VAL A 56 -16.51 2.70 3.38
C VAL A 56 -17.54 3.42 2.50
N ALA A 57 -17.51 4.75 2.50
CA ALA A 57 -18.33 5.54 1.58
C ALA A 57 -17.87 5.30 0.14
N ASP A 58 -18.82 5.19 -0.80
CA ASP A 58 -18.56 4.93 -2.22
C ASP A 58 -17.72 3.65 -2.50
N GLU A 59 -17.98 2.61 -1.69
CA GLU A 59 -17.41 1.27 -1.88
C GLU A 59 -17.81 0.72 -3.27
N PRO A 60 -16.85 0.25 -4.09
CA PRO A 60 -17.15 -0.29 -5.40
C PRO A 60 -18.09 -1.51 -5.35
N ASP A 61 -18.97 -1.65 -6.35
CA ASP A 61 -19.97 -2.73 -6.42
C ASP A 61 -19.39 -4.13 -6.23
N ILE A 62 -18.18 -4.38 -6.74
CA ILE A 62 -17.49 -5.67 -6.58
C ILE A 62 -17.23 -5.97 -5.10
N CYS A 63 -16.79 -4.98 -4.35
CA CYS A 63 -16.50 -5.11 -2.93
C CYS A 63 -17.78 -5.36 -2.11
N LEU A 64 -18.88 -4.68 -2.46
CA LEU A 64 -20.20 -4.93 -1.88
C LEU A 64 -20.66 -6.38 -2.13
N LYS A 65 -20.57 -6.85 -3.38
CA LYS A 65 -20.93 -8.24 -3.74
C LYS A 65 -20.09 -9.28 -3.00
N ILE A 66 -18.79 -9.04 -2.80
CA ILE A 66 -17.94 -9.94 -2.01
C ILE A 66 -18.41 -9.98 -0.55
N ARG A 67 -18.71 -8.82 0.05
CA ARG A 67 -19.23 -8.75 1.43
C ARG A 67 -20.57 -9.45 1.62
N GLU A 68 -21.44 -9.42 0.60
CA GLU A 68 -22.73 -10.11 0.63
C GLU A 68 -22.61 -11.63 0.47
N ARG A 69 -21.62 -12.10 -0.32
CA ARG A 69 -21.51 -13.52 -0.71
C ARG A 69 -20.52 -14.32 0.13
N VAL A 70 -19.60 -13.64 0.80
CA VAL A 70 -18.52 -14.27 1.55
C VAL A 70 -18.68 -14.01 3.04
N THR A 71 -18.58 -15.09 3.81
CA THR A 71 -18.62 -15.04 5.26
C THR A 71 -17.50 -14.15 5.78
N ALA A 72 -17.89 -13.06 6.45
CA ALA A 72 -16.94 -12.19 7.11
C ALA A 72 -16.27 -12.91 8.28
N ILE A 73 -14.96 -12.72 8.42
CA ILE A 73 -14.15 -13.36 9.45
C ILE A 73 -13.77 -12.38 10.55
N SER A 74 -13.22 -12.93 11.63
CA SER A 74 -12.64 -12.18 12.74
C SER A 74 -11.25 -12.71 13.06
N LYS A 75 -10.57 -12.11 14.04
CA LYS A 75 -9.24 -12.58 14.50
C LYS A 75 -9.29 -13.99 15.10
N ASP A 76 -10.44 -14.38 15.64
CA ASP A 76 -10.64 -15.65 16.34
C ASP A 76 -11.24 -16.74 15.44
N THR A 77 -11.37 -16.47 14.13
CA THR A 77 -11.90 -17.45 13.17
C THR A 77 -10.95 -18.63 13.03
N GLU A 78 -11.51 -19.83 13.01
CA GLU A 78 -10.77 -21.09 12.88
C GLU A 78 -9.96 -21.08 11.57
N PRO A 79 -8.72 -21.62 11.55
CA PRO A 79 -7.86 -21.51 10.38
C PRO A 79 -8.49 -22.05 9.10
N ASN A 80 -9.23 -23.16 9.16
CA ASN A 80 -9.87 -23.72 7.97
C ASN A 80 -10.93 -22.76 7.39
N GLU A 81 -11.81 -22.23 8.24
CA GLU A 81 -12.81 -21.23 7.85
C GLU A 81 -12.17 -19.95 7.30
N HIS A 82 -11.03 -19.54 7.87
CA HIS A 82 -10.26 -18.41 7.38
C HIS A 82 -9.81 -18.62 5.94
N TYR A 83 -9.16 -19.76 5.64
CA TYR A 83 -8.68 -20.06 4.30
C TYR A 83 -9.82 -20.24 3.29
N GLU A 84 -10.93 -20.84 3.70
CA GLU A 84 -12.12 -20.96 2.86
C GLU A 84 -12.67 -19.59 2.49
N SER A 85 -12.81 -18.69 3.48
CA SER A 85 -13.28 -17.32 3.24
C SER A 85 -12.32 -16.53 2.34
N VAL A 86 -11.00 -16.67 2.52
CA VAL A 86 -9.99 -16.06 1.62
C VAL A 86 -10.19 -16.54 0.18
N ASN A 87 -10.25 -17.86 -0.02
CA ASN A 87 -10.37 -18.45 -1.36
C ASN A 87 -11.67 -18.04 -2.04
N LYS A 88 -12.79 -18.06 -1.31
CA LYS A 88 -14.09 -17.61 -1.81
C LYS A 88 -14.09 -16.13 -2.18
N SER A 89 -13.44 -15.29 -1.37
CA SER A 89 -13.26 -13.86 -1.64
C SER A 89 -12.46 -13.60 -2.92
N ILE A 90 -11.36 -14.34 -3.11
CA ILE A 90 -10.52 -14.27 -4.32
C ILE A 90 -11.34 -14.68 -5.55
N MET A 91 -12.08 -15.78 -5.47
CA MET A 91 -12.92 -16.26 -6.57
C MET A 91 -14.02 -15.24 -6.93
N GLU A 92 -14.72 -14.67 -5.94
CA GLU A 92 -15.76 -13.68 -6.20
C GLU A 92 -15.17 -12.37 -6.75
N CYS A 93 -13.98 -11.95 -6.33
CA CYS A 93 -13.30 -10.79 -6.92
C CYS A 93 -13.09 -10.99 -8.43
N VAL A 94 -12.44 -12.10 -8.82
CA VAL A 94 -12.16 -12.41 -10.23
C VAL A 94 -13.46 -12.61 -11.02
N ARG A 95 -14.44 -13.30 -10.44
CA ARG A 95 -15.75 -13.55 -11.07
C ARG A 95 -16.50 -12.27 -11.40
N ASN A 96 -16.36 -11.23 -10.59
CA ASN A 96 -17.00 -9.94 -10.80
C ASN A 96 -16.13 -8.96 -11.62
N GLY A 97 -15.02 -9.42 -12.21
CA GLY A 97 -14.16 -8.63 -13.09
C GLY A 97 -13.12 -7.77 -12.37
N GLY A 98 -12.82 -8.08 -11.10
CA GLY A 98 -11.73 -7.44 -10.36
C GLY A 98 -10.41 -8.20 -10.50
N ASP A 99 -9.30 -7.51 -10.27
CA ASP A 99 -7.97 -8.10 -10.17
C ASP A 99 -7.61 -8.36 -8.71
N VAL A 100 -6.90 -9.44 -8.42
CA VAL A 100 -6.44 -9.73 -7.05
C VAL A 100 -5.00 -9.26 -6.87
N ILE A 101 -4.80 -8.35 -5.93
CA ILE A 101 -3.48 -7.85 -5.55
C ILE A 101 -3.01 -8.55 -4.28
N MET A 102 -1.80 -9.12 -4.34
CA MET A 102 -1.13 -9.66 -3.17
C MET A 102 -0.26 -8.58 -2.51
N ASN A 103 -0.58 -8.23 -1.26
CA ASN A 103 0.22 -7.33 -0.45
C ASN A 103 1.29 -8.11 0.33
N SER A 104 2.54 -7.99 -0.13
CA SER A 104 3.72 -8.54 0.56
C SER A 104 4.20 -7.66 1.72
N ARG A 105 3.86 -6.37 1.72
CA ARG A 105 4.31 -5.36 2.70
C ARG A 105 3.13 -4.82 3.50
N ARG A 106 2.60 -5.66 4.39
CA ARG A 106 1.47 -5.29 5.26
C ARG A 106 1.86 -4.15 6.19
N ASN A 107 0.98 -3.17 6.31
CA ASN A 107 1.13 -2.04 7.22
C ASN A 107 -0.23 -1.72 7.87
N LYS A 108 -0.31 -0.65 8.66
CA LYS A 108 -1.54 -0.29 9.38
C LYS A 108 -2.69 0.09 8.43
N GLU A 109 -2.37 0.68 7.27
CA GLU A 109 -3.36 1.11 6.28
C GLU A 109 -3.83 -0.05 5.41
N PHE A 110 -2.91 -0.94 5.04
CA PHE A 110 -3.15 -2.14 4.27
C PHE A 110 -2.76 -3.41 5.06
N PRO A 111 -3.56 -3.83 6.05
CA PRO A 111 -3.24 -4.97 6.92
C PRO A 111 -3.46 -6.35 6.28
N SER A 112 -4.35 -6.45 5.28
CA SER A 112 -4.67 -7.74 4.63
C SER A 112 -3.58 -8.21 3.67
N LYS A 113 -3.51 -9.54 3.47
CA LYS A 113 -2.60 -10.15 2.49
C LYS A 113 -3.09 -10.01 1.05
N HIS A 114 -4.40 -10.07 0.85
CA HIS A 114 -5.01 -10.02 -0.47
C HIS A 114 -6.01 -8.87 -0.52
N TYR A 115 -6.08 -8.23 -1.68
CA TYR A 115 -7.04 -7.18 -1.98
C TYR A 115 -7.69 -7.45 -3.31
N CYS A 116 -8.97 -7.10 -3.42
CA CYS A 116 -9.63 -6.99 -4.71
C CYS A 116 -9.46 -5.57 -5.22
N LYS A 117 -8.94 -5.44 -6.44
CA LYS A 117 -8.88 -4.20 -7.22
C LYS A 117 -10.07 -4.22 -8.19
N PRO A 118 -11.11 -3.42 -7.96
CA PRO A 118 -12.22 -3.34 -8.87
C PRO A 118 -11.81 -2.66 -10.18
N TYR A 119 -12.38 -3.11 -11.31
CA TYR A 119 -12.25 -2.40 -12.58
C TYR A 119 -13.18 -1.19 -12.57
N ILE A 120 -12.65 -0.04 -12.16
CA ILE A 120 -13.34 1.24 -12.29
C ILE A 120 -13.06 1.71 -13.71
N ALA A 121 -14.05 1.63 -14.61
CA ALA A 121 -13.90 2.12 -15.98
C ALA A 121 -13.27 3.53 -15.95
N GLU A 122 -12.14 3.68 -16.62
CA GLU A 122 -11.31 4.88 -16.67
C GLU A 122 -12.08 6.06 -17.29
N GLY A 123 -12.97 6.66 -16.50
CA GLY A 123 -13.69 7.88 -16.85
C GLY A 123 -13.56 8.96 -15.79
N LYS A 124 -12.92 8.68 -14.64
CA LYS A 124 -12.72 9.63 -13.54
C LYS A 124 -11.40 9.46 -12.75
N ALA A 125 -10.43 8.74 -13.30
CA ALA A 125 -9.07 8.74 -12.79
C ALA A 125 -8.18 9.19 -13.94
N ASN A 126 -7.84 10.47 -13.93
CA ASN A 126 -7.10 11.17 -14.98
C ASN A 126 -5.92 10.36 -15.51
N THR A 127 -5.80 10.36 -16.84
CA THR A 127 -4.56 10.46 -17.63
C THR A 127 -3.28 10.38 -16.79
N ASP A 128 -2.61 9.23 -16.83
CA ASP A 128 -1.21 9.10 -17.27
C ASP A 128 -0.75 7.65 -17.07
N GLY A 129 -0.34 6.99 -18.16
CA GLY A 129 0.49 5.78 -18.09
C GLY A 129 -0.09 4.49 -18.69
N ALA A 130 -0.11 4.43 -20.03
CA ALA A 130 0.14 3.25 -20.86
C ALA A 130 -0.67 1.95 -20.57
N HIS A 131 -1.88 1.86 -21.16
CA HIS A 131 -2.47 0.58 -21.50
C HIS A 131 -2.14 0.23 -22.97
N LEU A 132 -1.18 -0.67 -23.17
CA LEU A 132 -0.95 -1.31 -24.46
C LEU A 132 -2.06 -2.35 -24.70
N PRO A 133 -2.77 -2.34 -25.85
CA PRO A 133 -3.83 -3.30 -26.10
C PRO A 133 -3.27 -4.71 -26.30
N ARG A 134 -3.89 -5.69 -25.62
CA ARG A 134 -3.73 -7.13 -25.89
C ARG A 134 -4.13 -7.41 -27.34
N LYS A 135 -3.18 -7.79 -28.19
CA LYS A 135 -3.47 -8.34 -29.52
C LYS A 135 -4.17 -9.70 -29.35
N LYS A 136 -5.29 -9.85 -30.06
CA LYS A 136 -5.95 -11.12 -30.35
C LYS A 136 -5.06 -12.00 -31.23
#